data_AF-A0A661I7A7-F1
#
_entry.id   AF-A0A661I7A7-F1
#
_cell.length_a   1.000
_cell.length_b   1.000
_cell.length_c   1.000
_cell.angle_alpha   90.00
_cell.angle_beta   90.00
_cell.angle_gamma   90.00
#
_symmetry.space_group_name_H-M   'P 1'
#
loop_
_entity.id
_entity.type
_entity.pdbx_description
1 polymer ?
#
loop_
_entity_poly.entity_id
_entity_poly.type
_entity_poly.pdbx_seq_one_letter_code
_entity_poly.pdbx_strand_id
1 'polypeptide(L)'
;MNINRYNSTFIGLLLFHFTVLLFLINDFSISYKEALIFFGEDKLLLSLITNLSCNIFGQNDFALRMPFILFYIGSSILIYFLTDNYFKSKRDQLISLAIFMILPGVNSAALLVNESIIVIFFTLLYLYLYKVKGKDSYWLLILFLFLDNSFAILFLALFFYSLKNKKNILIVLSLVLFGISMSMYGFEMGGRPRGYFLDTFGVYATIFSPVLFIYFFYSLYRIGIKFEKDIFWYISMTALGLSLIFSLRQKIQIEDFAPFVV
;
A
#
# COMPACT_ATOMS: atom_id res chain seq x y z
N MET A 1 6.08 -13.62 31.67
CA MET A 1 6.54 -13.17 30.34
C MET A 1 6.82 -11.67 30.45
N ASN A 2 8.08 -11.25 30.58
CA ASN A 2 8.39 -9.82 30.61
C ASN A 2 8.22 -9.25 29.20
N ILE A 3 7.14 -8.51 28.98
CA ILE A 3 6.95 -7.76 27.74
C ILE A 3 8.08 -6.71 27.71
N ASN A 4 8.95 -6.81 26.71
CA ASN A 4 10.02 -5.83 26.48
C ASN A 4 9.39 -4.43 26.43
N ARG A 5 9.98 -3.45 27.12
CA ARG A 5 9.47 -2.07 27.20
C ARG A 5 9.08 -1.52 25.83
N TYR A 6 9.86 -1.83 24.79
CA TYR A 6 9.61 -1.39 23.42
C TYR A 6 8.38 -2.06 22.77
N ASN A 7 8.14 -3.33 23.06
CA ASN A 7 6.93 -4.02 22.61
C ASN A 7 5.69 -3.44 23.31
N SER A 8 5.78 -3.13 24.60
CA SER A 8 4.68 -2.46 25.33
C SER A 8 4.39 -1.08 24.76
N THR A 9 5.42 -0.30 24.42
CA THR A 9 5.23 1.02 23.80
C THR A 9 4.61 0.90 22.40
N PHE A 10 5.00 -0.11 21.62
CA PHE A 10 4.38 -0.39 20.33
C PHE A 10 2.89 -0.70 20.47
N ILE A 11 2.53 -1.62 21.37
CA ILE A 11 1.13 -1.97 21.63
C ILE A 11 0.34 -0.75 22.09
N GLY A 12 0.90 0.06 23.00
CA GLY A 12 0.27 1.30 23.44
C GLY A 12 0.04 2.29 22.30
N LEU A 13 1.03 2.48 21.42
CA LEU A 13 0.92 3.36 20.25
C LEU A 13 -0.13 2.85 19.27
N LEU A 14 -0.16 1.55 19.01
CA LEU A 14 -1.14 0.93 18.10
C LEU A 14 -2.57 1.05 18.63
N LEU A 15 -2.78 0.78 19.92
CA LEU A 15 -4.08 0.94 20.57
C LEU A 15 -4.52 2.41 20.54
N PHE A 16 -3.61 3.35 20.84
CA PHE A 16 -3.89 4.78 20.76
C PHE A 16 -4.35 5.17 19.35
N HIS A 17 -3.57 4.83 18.31
CA HIS A 17 -3.95 5.13 16.93
C HIS A 17 -5.27 4.48 16.51
N PHE A 18 -5.50 3.23 16.92
CA PHE A 18 -6.78 2.55 16.67
C PHE A 18 -7.95 3.31 17.30
N THR A 19 -7.83 3.76 18.55
CA THR A 19 -8.89 4.56 19.19
C THR A 19 -9.12 5.90 18.49
N VAL A 20 -8.06 6.55 18.01
CA VAL A 20 -8.17 7.79 17.22
C VAL A 20 -8.91 7.53 15.91
N LEU A 21 -8.56 6.46 15.18
CA LEU A 21 -9.27 6.09 13.94
C LEU A 21 -10.75 5.81 14.19
N LEU A 22 -11.09 5.09 15.26
CA LEU A 22 -12.49 4.85 15.63
C LEU A 22 -13.24 6.14 15.95
N PHE A 23 -12.60 7.10 16.62
CA PHE A 23 -13.21 8.39 16.91
C PHE A 23 -13.50 9.18 15.61
N LEU A 24 -12.55 9.17 14.68
CA LEU A 24 -12.64 9.88 13.40
C LEU A 24 -13.74 9.34 12.48
N ILE A 25 -14.16 8.07 12.60
CA ILE A 25 -15.25 7.50 11.79
C ILE A 25 -16.52 8.36 11.84
N ASN A 26 -16.83 8.95 13.00
CA ASN A 26 -18.04 9.75 13.18
C ASN A 26 -18.05 11.03 12.34
N ASP A 27 -16.87 11.53 11.93
CA ASP A 27 -16.73 12.77 11.16
C ASP A 27 -16.87 12.53 9.64
N PHE A 28 -16.83 11.27 9.19
CA PHE A 28 -16.94 10.92 7.77
C PHE A 28 -18.32 10.37 7.43
N SER A 29 -19.08 11.10 6.63
CA SER A 29 -20.27 10.56 5.95
C SER A 29 -19.88 9.63 4.81
N ILE A 30 -20.73 8.65 4.50
CA ILE A 30 -20.56 7.78 3.32
C ILE A 30 -20.58 8.64 2.05
N SER A 31 -19.53 8.55 1.25
CA SER A 31 -19.44 9.23 -0.04
C SER A 31 -20.16 8.45 -1.14
N TYR A 32 -20.48 9.13 -2.24
CA TYR A 32 -21.12 8.51 -3.40
C TYR A 32 -20.36 7.27 -3.92
N LYS A 33 -19.03 7.33 -4.00
CA LYS A 33 -18.21 6.19 -4.43
C LYS A 33 -18.31 5.00 -3.48
N GLU A 34 -18.29 5.25 -2.18
CA GLU A 34 -18.39 4.18 -1.18
C GLU A 34 -19.78 3.53 -1.17
N ALA A 35 -20.82 4.32 -1.47
CA ALA A 35 -22.17 3.78 -1.66
C ALA A 35 -22.24 2.85 -2.88
N LEU A 36 -21.67 3.24 -4.03
CA LEU A 36 -21.62 2.38 -5.22
C LEU A 36 -20.90 1.05 -4.96
N ILE A 37 -19.79 1.10 -4.22
CA ILE A 37 -19.06 -0.09 -3.77
C ILE A 37 -19.95 -0.96 -2.87
N PHE A 38 -20.63 -0.36 -1.90
CA PHE A 38 -21.49 -1.10 -0.97
C PHE A 38 -22.65 -1.80 -1.68
N PHE A 39 -23.31 -1.12 -2.62
CA PHE A 39 -24.42 -1.68 -3.40
C PHE A 39 -23.99 -2.64 -4.52
N GLY A 40 -22.68 -2.85 -4.70
CA GLY A 40 -22.14 -3.85 -5.62
C GLY A 40 -22.14 -3.43 -7.08
N GLU A 41 -22.29 -2.13 -7.35
CA GLU A 41 -22.16 -1.57 -8.70
C GLU A 41 -20.70 -1.48 -9.12
N ASP A 42 -19.79 -1.27 -8.15
CA ASP A 42 -18.35 -1.20 -8.36
C ASP A 42 -17.57 -2.17 -7.45
N LYS A 43 -16.47 -2.72 -7.97
CA LYS A 43 -15.42 -3.44 -7.22
C LYS A 43 -15.95 -4.55 -6.30
N LEU A 44 -16.20 -5.73 -6.89
CA LEU A 44 -16.79 -6.92 -6.26
C LEU A 44 -16.18 -7.28 -4.89
N LEU A 45 -14.85 -7.24 -4.77
CA LEU A 45 -14.18 -7.63 -3.52
C LEU A 45 -14.46 -6.68 -2.37
N LEU A 46 -14.41 -5.37 -2.62
CA LEU A 46 -14.74 -4.37 -1.60
C LEU A 46 -16.21 -4.47 -1.20
N SER A 47 -17.10 -4.67 -2.17
CA SER A 47 -18.52 -4.89 -1.91
C SER A 47 -18.73 -6.11 -1.00
N LEU A 48 -18.05 -7.21 -1.27
CA LEU A 48 -18.13 -8.42 -0.44
C LEU A 48 -17.61 -8.18 0.98
N ILE A 49 -16.45 -7.54 1.13
CA ILE A 49 -15.85 -7.25 2.44
C ILE A 49 -16.76 -6.34 3.27
N THR A 50 -17.27 -5.27 2.66
CA THR A 50 -18.15 -4.30 3.34
C THR A 50 -19.51 -4.90 3.72
N ASN A 51 -20.15 -5.63 2.79
CA ASN A 51 -21.42 -6.29 3.06
C ASN A 51 -21.30 -7.36 4.15
N LEU A 52 -20.23 -8.16 4.14
CA LEU A 52 -19.99 -9.13 5.21
C LEU A 52 -19.86 -8.44 6.57
N SER A 53 -19.12 -7.34 6.63
CA SER A 53 -18.96 -6.58 7.88
C SER A 53 -20.27 -5.98 8.38
N CYS A 54 -21.03 -5.32 7.50
CA CYS A 54 -22.34 -4.74 7.84
C CYS A 54 -23.38 -5.81 8.21
N ASN A 55 -23.30 -7.01 7.64
CA ASN A 55 -24.18 -8.12 8.01
C ASN A 55 -23.88 -8.65 9.43
N ILE A 56 -22.62 -8.61 9.86
CA ILE A 56 -22.19 -9.10 11.19
C ILE A 56 -22.39 -8.04 12.27
N PHE A 57 -22.03 -6.78 11.99
CA PHE A 57 -21.98 -5.69 12.98
C PHE A 57 -23.12 -4.67 12.85
N GLY A 58 -24.03 -4.87 11.89
CA GLY A 58 -25.14 -3.97 11.57
C GLY A 58 -24.77 -2.90 10.54
N GLN A 59 -25.79 -2.22 10.00
CA GLN A 59 -25.61 -1.16 9.01
C GLN A 59 -25.29 0.17 9.70
N ASN A 60 -24.00 0.41 9.95
CA ASN A 60 -23.49 1.65 10.52
C ASN A 60 -22.09 1.96 9.97
N ASP A 61 -21.63 3.21 10.13
CA ASP A 61 -20.34 3.68 9.59
C ASP A 61 -19.14 2.91 10.17
N PHE A 62 -19.26 2.45 11.42
CA PHE A 62 -18.24 1.62 12.06
C PHE A 62 -18.10 0.28 11.35
N ALA A 63 -19.20 -0.43 11.14
CA ALA A 63 -19.22 -1.72 10.47
C ALA A 63 -18.69 -1.62 9.03
N LEU A 64 -19.06 -0.56 8.30
CA LEU A 64 -18.57 -0.32 6.95
C LEU A 64 -17.05 -0.20 6.90
N ARG A 65 -16.44 0.50 7.86
CA ARG A 65 -15.00 0.86 7.86
C ARG A 65 -14.12 -0.11 8.64
N MET A 66 -14.70 -0.90 9.56
CA MET A 66 -13.96 -1.82 10.43
C MET A 66 -12.98 -2.74 9.67
N PRO A 67 -13.32 -3.34 8.51
CA PRO A 67 -12.38 -4.18 7.78
C PRO A 67 -11.09 -3.45 7.36
N PHE A 68 -11.22 -2.20 6.91
CA PHE A 68 -10.10 -1.37 6.46
C PHE A 68 -9.19 -0.97 7.63
N ILE A 69 -9.78 -0.68 8.79
CA ILE A 69 -9.03 -0.42 10.02
C ILE A 69 -8.30 -1.69 10.49
N LEU A 70 -8.89 -2.87 10.33
CA LEU A 70 -8.20 -4.13 10.62
C LEU A 70 -7.01 -4.36 9.68
N PHE A 71 -7.15 -4.07 8.38
CA PHE A 71 -6.02 -4.10 7.44
C PHE A 71 -4.93 -3.08 7.80
N TYR A 72 -5.31 -1.90 8.29
CA TYR A 72 -4.37 -0.90 8.82
C TYR A 72 -3.59 -1.41 10.04
N ILE A 73 -4.28 -2.01 11.01
CA ILE A 73 -3.65 -2.63 12.19
C ILE A 73 -2.67 -3.72 11.73
N GLY A 74 -3.12 -4.60 10.83
CA GLY A 74 -2.29 -5.65 10.25
C GLY A 74 -1.03 -5.10 9.57
N SER A 75 -1.18 -4.02 8.80
CA SER A 75 -0.07 -3.34 8.11
C SER A 75 0.95 -2.78 9.09
N SER A 76 0.47 -2.15 10.17
CA SER A 76 1.32 -1.59 11.23
C SER A 76 2.10 -2.69 11.97
N ILE A 77 1.46 -3.83 12.24
CA ILE A 77 2.11 -5.01 12.82
C ILE A 77 3.18 -5.58 11.88
N LEU A 78 2.87 -5.68 10.58
CA LEU A 78 3.83 -6.18 9.58
C LEU A 78 5.05 -5.27 9.47
N ILE A 79 4.88 -3.95 9.48
CA ILE A 79 6.01 -2.99 9.48
C ILE A 79 6.87 -3.17 10.72
N TYR A 80 6.24 -3.35 11.89
CA TYR A 80 6.99 -3.61 13.12
C TYR A 80 7.90 -4.84 12.97
N PHE A 81 7.40 -5.96 12.43
CA PHE A 81 8.23 -7.16 12.21
C PHE A 81 9.22 -7.03 11.05
N LEU A 82 8.86 -6.32 9.98
CA LEU A 82 9.73 -6.05 8.85
C LEU A 82 10.97 -5.23 9.26
N THR A 83 10.78 -4.26 10.16
CA THR A 83 11.83 -3.32 10.56
C THR A 83 12.66 -3.76 11.77
N ASP A 84 12.36 -4.93 12.37
CA ASP A 84 12.96 -5.39 13.63
C ASP A 84 14.49 -5.45 13.65
N ASN A 85 15.10 -5.73 12.50
CA ASN A 85 16.55 -5.83 12.31
C ASN A 85 17.09 -4.76 11.32
N TYR A 86 16.27 -3.77 10.97
CA TYR A 86 16.65 -2.75 9.99
C TYR A 86 17.40 -1.59 10.65
N PHE A 87 16.94 -1.17 11.84
CA PHE A 87 17.50 -0.03 12.55
C PHE A 87 18.54 -0.44 13.58
N LYS A 88 19.53 0.44 13.81
CA LYS A 88 20.54 0.28 14.87
C LYS A 88 19.92 0.38 16.27
N SER A 89 18.87 1.18 16.43
CA SER A 89 18.15 1.36 17.69
C SER A 89 16.68 1.00 17.55
N LYS A 90 16.13 0.32 18.57
CA LYS A 90 14.67 0.08 18.68
C LYS A 90 13.86 1.37 18.78
N ARG A 91 14.47 2.48 19.25
CA ARG A 91 13.80 3.80 19.25
C ARG A 91 13.55 4.29 17.83
N ASP A 92 14.54 4.18 16.95
CA ASP A 92 14.41 4.62 15.55
C ASP A 92 13.36 3.78 14.81
N GLN A 93 13.29 2.48 15.10
CA GLN A 93 12.24 1.60 14.61
C GLN A 93 10.83 2.08 15.01
N LEU A 94 10.63 2.41 16.30
CA LEU A 94 9.35 2.92 16.79
C LEU A 94 9.00 4.28 16.21
N ILE A 95 9.98 5.16 15.99
CA ILE A 95 9.75 6.47 15.34
C ILE A 95 9.33 6.25 13.88
N SER A 96 10.02 5.37 13.14
CA SER A 96 9.67 5.04 11.75
C SER A 96 8.25 4.47 11.65
N LEU A 97 7.87 3.60 12.58
CA LEU A 97 6.52 3.07 12.66
C LEU A 97 5.50 4.18 12.97
N ALA A 98 5.78 5.05 13.94
CA ALA A 98 4.89 6.16 14.28
C ALA A 98 4.68 7.10 13.08
N ILE A 99 5.74 7.36 12.31
CA ILE A 99 5.65 8.12 11.06
C ILE A 99 4.69 7.43 10.10
N PHE A 100 4.85 6.12 9.85
CA PHE A 100 3.94 5.36 8.99
C PHE A 100 2.48 5.45 9.46
N MET A 101 2.23 5.30 10.77
CA MET A 101 0.88 5.32 11.34
C MET A 101 0.23 6.70 11.28
N ILE A 102 1.00 7.78 11.19
CA ILE A 102 0.51 9.16 11.08
C ILE A 102 0.38 9.61 9.61
N LEU A 103 0.98 8.90 8.65
CA LEU A 103 0.96 9.29 7.23
C LEU A 103 -0.49 9.58 6.76
N PRO A 104 -0.76 10.78 6.22
CA PRO A 104 -2.10 11.17 5.79
C PRO A 104 -2.71 10.16 4.81
N GLY A 105 -1.91 9.64 3.88
CA GLY A 105 -2.33 8.64 2.91
C GLY A 105 -2.76 7.32 3.54
N VAL A 106 -1.99 6.80 4.50
CA VAL A 106 -2.33 5.55 5.21
C VAL A 106 -3.61 5.72 6.03
N ASN A 107 -3.74 6.84 6.73
CA ASN A 107 -4.94 7.13 7.52
C ASN A 107 -6.18 7.34 6.63
N SER A 108 -6.03 8.01 5.49
CA SER A 108 -7.13 8.18 4.52
C SER A 108 -7.55 6.84 3.94
N ALA A 109 -6.60 5.96 3.62
CA ALA A 109 -6.88 4.62 3.11
C ALA A 109 -7.54 3.70 4.15
N ALA A 110 -7.32 3.94 5.44
CA ALA A 110 -7.94 3.18 6.53
C ALA A 110 -9.37 3.66 6.86
N LEU A 111 -9.65 4.95 6.70
CA LEU A 111 -10.94 5.57 7.04
C LEU A 111 -11.94 5.54 5.89
N LEU A 112 -11.47 5.47 4.64
CA LEU A 112 -12.33 5.36 3.46
C LEU A 112 -12.43 3.90 3.01
N VAL A 113 -13.56 3.55 2.38
CA VAL A 113 -13.73 2.24 1.72
C VAL A 113 -12.88 2.23 0.43
N ASN A 114 -11.61 1.84 0.56
CA ASN A 114 -10.63 1.89 -0.53
C ASN A 114 -9.73 0.63 -0.53
N GLU A 115 -9.38 0.13 -1.72
CA GLU A 115 -8.43 -0.97 -1.92
C GLU A 115 -7.02 -0.65 -1.44
N SER A 116 -6.61 0.63 -1.41
CA SER A 116 -5.22 1.02 -1.10
C SER A 116 -4.69 0.39 0.19
N ILE A 117 -5.48 0.34 1.27
CA ILE A 117 -5.01 -0.26 2.54
C ILE A 117 -4.90 -1.78 2.47
N ILE A 118 -5.73 -2.43 1.65
CA ILE A 118 -5.68 -3.86 1.37
C ILE A 118 -4.40 -4.17 0.58
N VAL A 119 -4.11 -3.37 -0.45
CA VAL A 119 -2.89 -3.48 -1.26
C VAL A 119 -1.64 -3.26 -0.41
N ILE A 120 -1.62 -2.24 0.46
CA ILE A 120 -0.53 -2.00 1.43
C ILE A 120 -0.32 -3.24 2.31
N PHE A 121 -1.39 -3.75 2.94
CA PHE A 121 -1.31 -4.91 3.83
C PHE A 121 -0.70 -6.12 3.14
N PHE A 122 -1.23 -6.49 1.97
CA PHE A 122 -0.78 -7.66 1.25
C PHE A 122 0.64 -7.50 0.69
N THR A 123 1.02 -6.30 0.25
CA THR A 123 2.39 -5.99 -0.16
C THR A 123 3.37 -6.14 1.01
N LEU A 124 3.03 -5.62 2.18
CA LEU A 124 3.82 -5.79 3.40
C LEU A 124 3.90 -7.26 3.83
N LEU A 125 2.80 -8.01 3.69
CA LEU A 125 2.77 -9.44 3.98
C LEU A 125 3.71 -10.21 3.06
N TYR A 126 3.71 -9.90 1.77
CA TYR A 126 4.64 -10.48 0.80
C TYR A 126 6.10 -10.22 1.21
N LEU A 127 6.43 -8.96 1.52
CA LEU A 127 7.78 -8.56 1.90
C LEU A 127 8.21 -9.21 3.22
N TYR A 128 7.29 -9.37 4.16
CA TYR A 128 7.57 -10.03 5.43
C TYR A 128 7.86 -11.52 5.22
N LEU A 129 7.03 -12.21 4.43
CA LEU A 129 7.26 -13.61 4.09
C LEU A 129 8.57 -13.80 3.30
N TYR A 130 8.89 -12.85 2.41
CA TYR A 130 10.16 -12.83 1.69
C TYR A 130 11.35 -12.71 2.65
N LYS A 131 11.28 -11.79 3.62
CA LYS A 131 12.30 -11.62 4.67
C LYS A 131 12.48 -12.89 5.52
N VAL A 132 11.37 -13.53 5.94
CA VAL A 132 11.42 -14.70 6.82
C VAL A 132 11.89 -15.96 6.11
N LYS A 133 11.41 -16.22 4.88
CA LYS A 133 11.71 -17.46 4.14
C LYS A 133 12.95 -17.35 3.25
N GLY A 134 13.41 -16.13 2.95
CA GLY A 134 14.48 -15.87 1.98
C GLY A 134 14.12 -16.24 0.54
N LYS A 135 12.84 -16.51 0.26
CA LYS A 135 12.32 -16.96 -1.04
C LYS A 135 10.99 -16.28 -1.33
N ASP A 136 10.74 -16.07 -2.62
CA ASP A 136 9.51 -15.46 -3.12
C ASP A 136 8.31 -16.39 -2.92
N SER A 137 7.20 -15.85 -2.38
CA SER A 137 5.97 -16.63 -2.18
C SER A 137 5.09 -16.58 -3.43
N TYR A 138 5.29 -17.52 -4.36
CA TYR A 138 4.56 -17.55 -5.64
C TYR A 138 3.04 -17.68 -5.49
N TRP A 139 2.57 -18.44 -4.50
CA TRP A 139 1.13 -18.55 -4.19
C TRP A 139 0.48 -17.21 -3.88
N LEU A 140 1.19 -16.35 -3.15
CA LEU A 140 0.69 -15.03 -2.79
C LEU A 140 0.60 -14.12 -4.03
N LEU A 141 1.56 -14.22 -4.95
CA LEU A 141 1.54 -13.46 -6.21
C LEU A 141 0.37 -13.84 -7.11
N ILE A 142 0.00 -15.12 -7.15
CA ILE A 142 -1.20 -15.57 -7.88
C ILE A 142 -2.47 -15.02 -7.22
N LEU A 143 -2.51 -15.00 -5.88
CA LEU A 143 -3.63 -14.42 -5.14
C LEU A 143 -3.80 -12.92 -5.43
N PHE A 144 -2.69 -12.18 -5.56
CA PHE A 144 -2.70 -10.75 -5.86
C PHE A 144 -3.36 -10.40 -7.19
N LEU A 145 -3.33 -11.31 -8.17
CA LEU A 145 -4.00 -11.12 -9.45
C LEU A 145 -5.49 -10.85 -9.28
N PHE A 146 -6.12 -11.49 -8.29
CA PHE A 146 -7.56 -11.38 -8.08
C PHE A 146 -7.94 -10.29 -7.09
N LEU A 147 -6.97 -9.73 -6.34
CA LEU A 147 -7.24 -8.76 -5.29
C LEU A 147 -7.55 -7.38 -5.87
N ASP A 148 -6.66 -6.88 -6.75
CA ASP A 148 -6.74 -5.50 -7.20
C ASP A 148 -5.88 -5.25 -8.46
N ASN A 149 -6.31 -4.31 -9.30
CA ASN A 149 -5.59 -3.90 -10.51
C ASN A 149 -4.21 -3.28 -10.21
N SER A 150 -4.05 -2.62 -9.05
CA SER A 150 -2.79 -2.00 -8.61
C SER A 150 -1.62 -2.99 -8.60
N PHE A 151 -1.88 -4.27 -8.32
CA PHE A 151 -0.82 -5.29 -8.26
C PHE A 151 -0.08 -5.50 -9.58
N ALA A 152 -0.61 -5.03 -10.72
CA ALA A 152 0.15 -4.94 -11.97
C ALA A 152 1.49 -4.20 -11.77
N ILE A 153 1.50 -3.11 -11.00
CA ILE A 153 2.71 -2.32 -10.73
C ILE A 153 3.69 -3.14 -9.89
N LEU A 154 3.20 -3.91 -8.90
CA LEU A 154 4.04 -4.82 -8.12
C LEU A 154 4.66 -5.90 -9.00
N PHE A 155 3.89 -6.52 -9.89
CA PHE A 155 4.40 -7.53 -10.81
C PHE A 155 5.50 -6.96 -11.71
N LEU A 156 5.30 -5.77 -12.25
CA LEU A 156 6.32 -5.09 -13.05
C LEU A 156 7.57 -4.73 -12.23
N ALA A 157 7.42 -4.31 -10.98
CA ALA A 157 8.55 -4.07 -10.09
C ALA A 157 9.35 -5.35 -9.79
N LEU A 158 8.65 -6.46 -9.52
CA LEU A 158 9.27 -7.77 -9.28
C LEU A 158 9.95 -8.31 -10.53
N PHE A 159 9.44 -7.99 -11.72
CA PHE A 159 10.12 -8.28 -12.97
C PHE A 159 11.48 -7.57 -13.04
N PHE A 160 11.55 -6.25 -12.79
CA PHE A 160 12.83 -5.53 -12.77
C PHE A 160 13.79 -6.01 -11.67
N TYR A 161 13.27 -6.30 -10.47
CA TYR A 161 14.04 -6.86 -9.37
C TYR A 161 14.64 -8.24 -9.73
N SER A 162 13.81 -9.11 -10.33
CA SER A 162 14.21 -10.47 -10.69
C SER A 162 15.18 -10.52 -11.85
N LEU A 163 15.08 -9.59 -12.82
CA LEU A 163 16.08 -9.39 -13.88
C LEU A 163 17.46 -9.09 -13.30
N LYS A 164 17.55 -8.15 -12.35
CA LYS A 164 18.82 -7.80 -11.71
C LYS A 164 19.44 -8.97 -10.97
N ASN A 165 18.62 -9.75 -10.27
CA ASN A 165 19.05 -10.87 -9.44
C ASN A 165 19.08 -12.22 -10.17
N LYS A 166 18.81 -12.24 -11.48
CA LYS A 166 18.79 -13.43 -12.34
C LYS A 166 17.88 -14.55 -11.81
N LYS A 167 16.73 -14.19 -11.23
CA LYS A 167 15.73 -15.15 -10.74
C LYS A 167 14.76 -15.57 -11.85
N ASN A 168 15.17 -16.52 -12.70
CA ASN A 168 14.43 -16.92 -13.91
C ASN A 168 12.95 -17.24 -13.68
N ILE A 169 12.62 -17.99 -12.62
CA ILE A 169 11.23 -18.35 -12.30
C ILE A 169 10.39 -17.09 -11.99
N LEU A 170 10.95 -16.16 -11.20
CA LEU A 170 10.25 -14.94 -10.84
C LEU A 170 10.10 -14.00 -12.04
N ILE A 171 11.07 -13.96 -12.95
CA ILE A 171 10.99 -13.19 -14.21
C ILE A 171 9.78 -13.64 -15.02
N VAL A 172 9.69 -14.94 -15.32
CA VAL A 172 8.59 -15.48 -16.14
C VAL A 172 7.25 -15.29 -15.44
N LEU A 173 7.17 -15.64 -14.15
CA LEU A 173 5.92 -15.55 -13.40
C LEU A 173 5.42 -14.10 -13.32
N SER A 174 6.29 -13.15 -12.96
CA SER A 174 5.91 -11.74 -12.84
C SER A 174 5.48 -11.13 -14.18
N LEU A 175 6.14 -11.50 -15.28
CA LEU A 175 5.75 -11.04 -16.62
C LEU A 175 4.39 -11.60 -17.05
N VAL A 176 4.14 -12.88 -16.79
CA VAL A 176 2.85 -13.53 -17.08
C VAL A 176 1.73 -12.90 -16.24
N LEU A 177 1.94 -12.76 -14.93
CA LEU A 177 0.95 -12.14 -14.03
C LEU A 177 0.67 -10.69 -14.41
N PHE A 178 1.71 -9.92 -14.77
CA PHE A 178 1.55 -8.56 -15.30
C PHE A 178 0.69 -8.54 -16.56
N GLY A 179 0.99 -9.42 -17.53
CA GLY A 179 0.22 -9.53 -18.78
C GLY A 179 -1.24 -9.89 -18.54
N ILE A 180 -1.52 -10.87 -17.67
CA ILE A 180 -2.89 -11.26 -17.32
C ILE A 180 -3.61 -10.11 -16.62
N SER A 181 -2.98 -9.48 -15.62
CA SER A 181 -3.56 -8.34 -14.90
C SER A 181 -3.93 -7.19 -15.85
N MET A 182 -3.04 -6.86 -16.79
CA MET A 182 -3.29 -5.84 -17.81
C MET A 182 -4.41 -6.23 -18.78
N SER A 183 -4.59 -7.53 -19.06
CA SER A 183 -5.67 -8.01 -19.92
C SER A 183 -7.05 -8.05 -19.24
N MET A 184 -7.08 -8.32 -17.93
CA MET A 184 -8.33 -8.43 -17.16
C MET A 184 -8.85 -7.07 -16.72
N TYR A 185 -7.98 -6.23 -16.17
CA TYR A 185 -8.36 -4.95 -15.57
C TYR A 185 -7.97 -3.77 -16.46
N GLY A 186 -6.79 -3.86 -17.08
CA GLY A 186 -6.18 -2.73 -17.78
C GLY A 186 -5.89 -1.54 -16.85
N PHE A 187 -5.43 -0.45 -17.44
CA PHE A 187 -5.44 0.86 -16.80
C PHE A 187 -6.33 1.77 -17.66
N GLU A 188 -7.22 2.53 -17.03
CA GLU A 188 -8.02 3.55 -17.70
C GLU A 188 -7.13 4.73 -18.13
N MET A 189 -6.38 4.54 -19.21
CA MET A 189 -5.43 5.49 -19.79
C MET A 189 -6.04 6.14 -21.03
N GLY A 190 -7.17 6.82 -20.85
CA GLY A 190 -7.92 7.51 -21.90
C GLY A 190 -7.81 9.03 -21.84
N GLY A 191 -8.00 9.68 -22.98
CA GLY A 191 -8.17 11.14 -23.06
C GLY A 191 -7.21 11.86 -24.01
N ARG A 192 -7.35 13.18 -24.10
CA ARG A 192 -6.44 14.02 -24.90
C ARG A 192 -5.13 14.23 -24.12
N PRO A 193 -3.95 14.10 -24.75
CA PRO A 193 -2.69 14.28 -24.07
C PRO A 193 -2.60 15.65 -23.39
N ARG A 194 -2.47 15.66 -22.06
CA ARG A 194 -2.28 16.86 -21.22
C ARG A 194 -1.34 16.52 -20.07
N GLY A 195 -0.52 17.49 -19.67
CA GLY A 195 0.40 17.31 -18.54
C GLY A 195 -0.35 17.43 -17.22
N TYR A 196 -0.29 16.37 -16.39
CA TYR A 196 -0.81 16.32 -15.03
C TYR A 196 0.31 16.13 -13.98
N PHE A 197 1.57 16.25 -14.41
CA PHE A 197 2.74 15.99 -13.57
C PHE A 197 2.73 16.75 -12.24
N LEU A 198 2.44 18.06 -12.27
CA LEU A 198 2.39 18.88 -11.06
C LEU A 198 1.25 18.47 -10.14
N ASP A 199 0.10 18.09 -10.69
CA ASP A 199 -1.05 17.59 -9.92
C ASP A 199 -0.69 16.27 -9.23
N THR A 200 -0.11 15.33 -9.99
CA THR A 200 0.34 14.03 -9.45
C THR A 200 1.39 14.22 -8.36
N PHE A 201 2.38 15.10 -8.58
CA PHE A 201 3.39 15.41 -7.57
C PHE A 201 2.77 16.03 -6.31
N GLY A 202 1.80 16.94 -6.47
CA GLY A 202 1.08 17.56 -5.37
C GLY A 202 0.23 16.57 -4.56
N VAL A 203 -0.42 15.62 -5.22
CA VAL A 203 -1.18 14.57 -4.54
C VAL A 203 -0.24 13.65 -3.74
N TYR A 204 0.89 13.23 -4.31
CA TYR A 204 1.89 12.48 -3.52
C TYR A 204 2.41 13.28 -2.33
N ALA A 205 2.70 14.57 -2.50
CA ALA A 205 3.10 15.43 -1.39
C ALA A 205 2.02 15.48 -0.29
N THR A 206 0.73 15.42 -0.65
CA THR A 206 -0.37 15.38 0.31
C THR A 206 -0.47 14.02 1.02
N ILE A 207 -0.34 12.91 0.28
CA ILE A 207 -0.36 11.54 0.80
C ILE A 207 0.76 11.32 1.83
N PHE A 208 1.95 11.84 1.56
CA PHE A 208 3.12 11.65 2.42
C PHE A 208 3.30 12.70 3.52
N SER A 209 2.66 13.86 3.42
CA SER A 209 3.18 15.15 3.91
C SER A 209 4.35 15.68 3.04
N PRO A 210 4.36 16.97 2.66
CA PRO A 210 5.32 17.49 1.69
C PRO A 210 6.80 17.29 2.08
N VAL A 211 7.12 17.40 3.37
CA VAL A 211 8.50 17.25 3.86
C VAL A 211 8.96 15.80 3.73
N LEU A 212 8.12 14.84 4.12
CA LEU A 212 8.43 13.42 4.01
C LEU A 212 8.51 12.99 2.55
N PHE A 213 7.67 13.55 1.67
CA PHE A 213 7.73 13.24 0.24
C PHE A 213 9.06 13.66 -0.39
N ILE A 214 9.55 14.86 -0.10
CA ILE A 214 10.86 15.33 -0.61
C ILE A 214 11.99 14.44 -0.07
N TYR A 215 11.95 14.10 1.22
CA TYR A 215 12.93 13.19 1.82
C TYR A 215 12.91 11.81 1.16
N PHE A 216 11.72 11.26 0.94
CA PHE A 216 11.52 9.98 0.27
C PHE A 216 12.08 10.00 -1.15
N PHE A 217 11.75 11.03 -1.94
CA PHE A 217 12.28 11.21 -3.30
C PHE A 217 13.81 11.25 -3.31
N TYR A 218 14.41 12.01 -2.38
CA TYR A 218 15.86 12.07 -2.21
C TYR A 218 16.46 10.71 -1.83
N SER A 219 15.81 9.95 -0.94
CA SER A 219 16.30 8.64 -0.50
C SER A 219 16.31 7.62 -1.66
N LEU A 220 15.25 7.58 -2.48
CA LEU A 220 15.19 6.73 -3.68
C LEU A 220 16.31 7.08 -4.66
N TYR A 221 16.50 8.37 -4.94
CA TYR A 221 17.59 8.84 -5.80
C TYR A 221 18.97 8.43 -5.25
N ARG A 222 19.21 8.65 -3.95
CA ARG A 222 20.49 8.34 -3.31
C ARG A 222 20.80 6.85 -3.32
N ILE A 223 19.83 6.00 -3.02
CA ILE A 223 19.98 4.53 -3.07
C ILE A 223 20.25 4.09 -4.51
N GLY A 224 19.52 4.66 -5.48
CA GLY A 224 19.68 4.34 -6.89
C GLY A 224 21.10 4.56 -7.42
N ILE A 225 21.83 5.55 -6.91
CA ILE A 225 23.20 5.87 -7.33
C ILE A 225 24.26 5.18 -6.46
N LYS A 226 24.12 5.25 -5.14
CA LYS A 226 25.22 4.95 -4.21
C LYS A 226 25.14 3.60 -3.52
N PHE A 227 23.96 2.99 -3.44
CA PHE A 227 23.74 1.79 -2.65
C PHE A 227 23.25 0.62 -3.50
N GLU A 228 23.29 -0.57 -2.92
CA GLU A 228 22.65 -1.74 -3.50
C GLU A 228 21.12 -1.56 -3.47
N LYS A 229 20.49 -1.92 -4.58
CA LYS A 229 19.05 -1.78 -4.78
C LYS A 229 18.38 -3.03 -4.24
N ASP A 230 17.69 -2.88 -3.12
CA ASP A 230 16.89 -3.95 -2.53
C ASP A 230 15.50 -4.02 -3.17
N ILE A 231 14.71 -5.02 -2.76
CA ILE A 231 13.36 -5.23 -3.29
C ILE A 231 12.44 -4.03 -3.02
N PHE A 232 12.59 -3.37 -1.87
CA PHE A 232 11.83 -2.18 -1.50
C PHE A 232 12.08 -1.05 -2.49
N TRP A 233 13.35 -0.80 -2.84
CA TRP A 233 13.71 0.21 -3.82
C TRP A 233 13.08 -0.06 -5.19
N TYR A 234 13.07 -1.32 -5.66
CA TYR A 234 12.47 -1.65 -6.96
C TYR A 234 10.94 -1.43 -6.97
N ILE A 235 10.25 -1.80 -5.90
CA ILE A 235 8.80 -1.60 -5.75
C ILE A 235 8.48 -0.10 -5.81
N SER A 236 9.11 0.67 -4.92
CA SER A 236 8.84 2.11 -4.80
C SER A 236 9.30 2.91 -6.01
N MET A 237 10.48 2.61 -6.58
CA MET A 237 10.99 3.32 -7.77
C MET A 237 10.16 3.02 -9.01
N THR A 238 9.69 1.79 -9.18
CA THR A 238 8.84 1.43 -10.33
C THR A 238 7.48 2.12 -10.23
N ALA A 239 6.84 2.07 -9.05
CA ALA A 239 5.57 2.74 -8.83
C ALA A 239 5.65 4.25 -9.02
N LEU A 240 6.58 4.91 -8.31
CA LEU A 240 6.77 6.36 -8.42
C LEU A 240 7.20 6.76 -9.84
N GLY A 241 8.21 6.07 -10.41
CA GLY A 241 8.74 6.38 -11.73
C GLY A 241 7.70 6.26 -12.83
N LEU A 242 6.93 5.17 -12.88
CA LEU A 242 5.87 4.99 -13.87
C LEU A 242 4.74 6.00 -13.68
N SER A 243 4.33 6.25 -12.44
CA SER A 243 3.28 7.24 -12.16
C SER A 243 3.67 8.63 -12.67
N LEU A 244 4.92 9.05 -12.44
CA LEU A 244 5.41 10.35 -12.91
C LEU A 244 5.56 10.37 -14.45
N ILE A 245 6.08 9.31 -15.07
CA ILE A 245 6.22 9.24 -16.53
C ILE A 245 4.84 9.29 -17.21
N PHE A 246 3.87 8.52 -16.73
CA PHE A 246 2.52 8.50 -17.30
C PHE A 246 1.79 9.83 -17.07
N SER A 247 2.01 10.48 -15.91
CA SER A 247 1.43 11.80 -15.62
C SER A 247 1.84 12.92 -16.59
N LEU A 248 2.94 12.74 -17.35
CA LEU A 248 3.37 13.72 -18.36
C LEU A 248 2.39 13.84 -19.53
N ARG A 249 1.64 12.79 -19.83
CA ARG A 249 0.71 12.75 -20.97
C ARG A 249 -0.76 12.57 -20.59
N GLN A 250 -1.06 12.02 -19.41
CA GLN A 250 -2.44 11.69 -19.05
C GLN A 250 -2.66 11.72 -17.54
N LYS A 251 -3.92 11.84 -17.12
CA LYS A 251 -4.29 11.74 -15.71
C LYS A 251 -4.22 10.26 -15.31
N ILE A 252 -3.58 9.99 -14.19
CA ILE A 252 -3.47 8.64 -13.63
C ILE A 252 -4.31 8.53 -12.36
N GLN A 253 -4.81 7.32 -12.07
CA GLN A 253 -5.42 7.00 -10.79
C GLN A 253 -4.30 6.74 -9.78
N ILE A 254 -4.06 7.70 -8.89
CA ILE A 254 -2.93 7.63 -7.94
C ILE A 254 -3.13 6.52 -6.91
N GLU A 255 -4.39 6.14 -6.66
CA GLU A 255 -4.79 5.00 -5.85
C GLU A 255 -4.12 3.69 -6.31
N ASP A 256 -3.82 3.56 -7.62
CA ASP A 256 -3.16 2.38 -8.17
C ASP A 256 -1.66 2.31 -7.80
N PHE A 257 -1.02 3.47 -7.60
CA PHE A 257 0.44 3.56 -7.46
C PHE A 257 0.88 3.84 -6.02
N ALA A 258 0.15 4.69 -5.30
CA ALA A 258 0.48 5.14 -3.95
C ALA A 258 0.72 4.00 -2.94
N PRO A 259 -0.03 2.88 -2.94
CA PRO A 259 0.19 1.77 -2.01
C PRO A 259 1.62 1.19 -2.01
N PHE A 260 2.35 1.33 -3.11
CA PHE A 260 3.72 0.79 -3.26
C PHE A 260 4.82 1.81 -2.93
N VAL A 261 4.41 3.05 -2.68
CA VAL A 261 5.32 4.15 -2.37
C VAL A 261 5.32 4.39 -0.85
N VAL A 262 4.14 4.29 -0.21
CA VAL A 262 3.85 4.72 1.17
C VAL A 262 4.38 3.75 2.22
#